data_AF-G2TJ82-F1
#
_entry.id   AF-G2TJ82-F1
#
_cell.length_a   1.000
_cell.length_b   1.000
_cell.length_c   1.000
_cell.angle_alpha   90.00
_cell.angle_beta   90.00
_cell.angle_gamma   90.00
#
_symmetry.space_group_name_H-M   'P 1'
#
loop_
_entity.id
_entity.type
_entity.pdbx_description
1 polymer ?
#
loop_
_entity_poly.entity_id
_entity_poly.type
_entity_poly.pdbx_seq_one_letter_code
_entity_poly.pdbx_strand_id
1 'polypeptide(L)'
;MFMDTGKYRPLGENKTWNESKVRFIFATTENEENIFLETFLRRIQVHVTISNFNNRPLAEKIQLIKYMFYQEANILQKNILVKGESVQLLLNSHFNGNIGKLKNMIKLSCADAYNHHPDHDTLLISPGTISDMPVRKAETSKYPHNYLLIEYAFPFDFDQEHADGFMLELKKIMSDLHDAKGTGSKASLEQLKNRLQTLHLKSLGNFSYFENVSNQSIMYVKNMFIQKWEDIIMNRYGIVNSVSIDKISFDFYYYIHEKKIPFLGCLKDLNIEIQTVYPRTSYIADKFVSSLHLTSEKSAFLKIVISLLLSDYVKEDIELKGLLIAHGESTASSIQSVVNRLCETYVFEAIDMPINTALENIITEARMFIHHQANPDGLTLLVDMGSLSKLYSSIKNALQGDLLIVDNLTTSIALDIGLKIKNRVPFKTIAENSLSKNIKLKPSILKASQKQKTSLFLVCPAWAYRKKLKIS
;
A
#
# COMPACT_ATOMS: atom_id res chain seq x y z
N MET A 1 3.28 48.23 20.35
CA MET A 1 3.77 49.57 19.92
C MET A 1 4.69 49.44 18.72
N PHE A 2 5.96 48.99 18.84
CA PHE A 2 6.83 48.87 17.66
C PHE A 2 6.28 47.95 16.56
N MET A 3 5.67 46.80 16.91
CA MET A 3 5.01 45.91 15.93
C MET A 3 3.85 46.58 15.17
N ASP A 4 3.19 47.56 15.77
CA ASP A 4 2.03 48.24 15.19
C ASP A 4 2.42 49.54 14.46
N THR A 5 3.43 50.26 14.97
CA THR A 5 3.78 51.62 14.54
C THR A 5 5.14 51.77 13.90
N GLY A 6 6.01 50.75 13.98
CA GLY A 6 7.42 50.84 13.55
C GLY A 6 8.26 51.81 14.39
N LYS A 7 7.73 52.34 15.51
CA LYS A 7 8.40 53.30 16.39
C LYS A 7 9.00 52.65 17.64
N TYR A 8 10.25 52.94 17.93
CA TYR A 8 10.97 52.45 19.10
C TYR A 8 11.80 53.55 19.76
N ARG A 9 12.26 53.28 20.99
CA ARG A 9 13.19 54.14 21.73
C ARG A 9 14.35 53.30 22.24
N PRO A 10 15.61 53.72 22.01
CA PRO A 10 16.76 53.11 22.66
C PRO A 10 16.60 53.15 24.18
N LEU A 11 17.15 52.15 24.87
CA LEU A 11 17.07 52.08 26.32
C LEU A 11 17.73 53.31 26.95
N GLY A 12 17.00 54.07 27.76
CA GLY A 12 17.48 55.32 28.39
C GLY A 12 17.12 56.61 27.64
N GLU A 13 16.59 56.54 26.42
CA GLU A 13 16.11 57.69 25.67
C GLU A 13 14.60 57.91 25.89
N ASN A 14 14.24 59.09 26.40
CA ASN A 14 12.87 59.39 26.82
C ASN A 14 12.14 60.39 25.91
N LYS A 15 12.84 61.03 24.97
CA LYS A 15 12.28 62.12 24.15
C LYS A 15 12.12 61.74 22.69
N THR A 16 13.16 61.22 22.05
CA THR A 16 13.15 60.98 20.61
C THR A 16 12.55 59.61 20.27
N TRP A 17 11.63 59.59 19.31
CA TRP A 17 11.14 58.36 18.70
C TRP A 17 11.93 58.08 17.44
N ASN A 18 12.44 56.86 17.31
CA ASN A 18 13.07 56.37 16.09
C ASN A 18 12.12 55.45 15.35
N GLU A 19 12.21 55.42 14.03
CA GLU A 19 11.45 54.53 13.16
C GLU A 19 12.36 53.48 12.53
N SER A 20 11.85 52.26 12.34
CA SER A 20 12.56 51.21 11.63
C SER A 20 11.58 50.31 10.87
N LYS A 21 11.99 49.89 9.68
CA LYS A 21 11.24 48.95 8.83
C LYS A 21 11.86 47.57 8.94
N VAL A 22 11.23 46.70 9.72
CA VAL A 22 11.70 45.33 9.94
C VAL A 22 10.64 44.31 9.53
N ARG A 23 11.09 43.08 9.22
CA ARG A 23 10.22 41.92 9.09
C ARG A 23 10.44 41.03 10.31
N PHE A 24 9.37 40.74 11.03
CA PHE A 24 9.40 39.78 12.13
C PHE A 24 9.21 38.36 11.60
N ILE A 25 10.08 37.45 12.05
CA ILE A 25 9.95 36.02 11.82
C ILE A 25 10.06 35.38 13.20
N PHE A 26 9.01 34.67 13.60
CA PHE A 26 8.95 33.93 14.86
C PHE A 26 8.99 32.44 14.56
N ALA A 27 9.60 31.66 15.45
CA ALA A 27 9.60 30.21 15.39
C ALA A 27 9.37 29.67 16.81
N THR A 28 8.49 28.68 16.93
CA THR A 28 8.21 28.00 18.19
C THR A 28 7.95 26.52 17.94
N THR A 29 8.28 25.67 18.91
CA THR A 29 7.90 24.24 18.94
C THR A 29 6.67 23.99 19.81
N GLU A 30 6.22 25.02 20.53
CA GLU A 30 5.09 24.94 21.45
C GLU A 30 3.75 25.19 20.75
N ASN A 31 2.65 24.72 21.35
CA ASN A 31 1.31 24.99 20.84
C ASN A 31 0.94 26.47 21.05
N GLU A 32 0.68 27.17 19.95
CA GLU A 32 0.42 28.61 19.92
C GLU A 32 -0.79 29.02 20.78
N GLU A 33 -1.87 28.22 20.75
CA GLU A 33 -3.14 28.51 21.44
C GLU A 33 -3.01 28.45 22.97
N ASN A 34 -2.05 27.67 23.46
CA ASN A 34 -1.85 27.46 24.90
C ASN A 34 -0.90 28.48 25.52
N ILE A 35 0.00 29.08 24.74
CA ILE A 35 1.12 29.89 25.26
C ILE A 35 0.98 31.37 24.91
N PHE A 36 0.49 31.70 23.72
CA PHE A 36 0.42 33.10 23.29
C PHE A 36 -0.96 33.70 23.54
N LEU A 37 -0.97 34.97 23.96
CA LEU A 37 -2.20 35.74 24.06
C LEU A 37 -2.82 35.92 22.66
N GLU A 38 -4.13 35.76 22.52
CA GLU A 38 -4.83 35.99 21.26
C GLU A 38 -4.52 37.36 20.65
N THR A 39 -4.38 38.39 21.48
CA THR A 39 -4.08 39.75 21.03
C THR A 39 -2.72 39.83 20.35
N PHE A 40 -1.75 39.01 20.76
CA PHE A 40 -0.47 38.90 20.10
C PHE A 40 -0.58 38.13 18.78
N LEU A 41 -1.26 36.98 18.77
CA LEU A 41 -1.45 36.15 17.58
C LEU A 41 -2.20 36.90 16.46
N ARG A 42 -3.19 37.74 16.79
CA ARG A 42 -3.90 38.59 15.80
C ARG A 42 -3.00 39.56 15.02
N ARG A 43 -1.78 39.84 15.51
CA ARG A 43 -0.79 40.70 14.83
C ARG A 43 0.13 39.93 13.89
N ILE A 44 0.04 38.61 13.87
CA ILE A 44 0.78 37.72 12.98
C ILE A 44 -0.19 37.32 11.87
N GLN A 45 0.02 37.84 10.66
CA GLN A 45 -0.91 37.63 9.55
C GLN A 45 -0.69 36.29 8.83
N VAL A 46 0.51 35.73 8.95
CA VAL A 46 0.93 34.54 8.24
C VAL A 46 1.44 33.52 9.26
N HIS A 47 0.74 32.41 9.37
CA HIS A 47 1.13 31.26 10.18
C HIS A 47 1.51 30.11 9.23
N VAL A 48 2.67 29.51 9.46
CA VAL A 48 3.15 28.36 8.69
C VAL A 48 3.52 27.25 9.66
N THR A 49 2.78 26.15 9.64
CA THR A 49 3.08 24.98 10.45
C THR A 49 4.06 24.07 9.71
N ILE A 50 5.22 23.83 10.31
CA ILE A 50 6.22 22.91 9.77
C ILE A 50 6.02 21.53 10.39
N SER A 51 5.74 20.52 9.55
CA SER A 51 5.46 19.16 10.04
C SER A 51 6.70 18.44 10.57
N ASN A 52 6.48 17.54 11.55
CA ASN A 52 7.49 16.58 11.97
C ASN A 52 7.89 15.64 10.82
N PHE A 53 9.12 15.12 10.84
CA PHE A 53 9.68 14.27 9.79
C PHE A 53 8.74 13.12 9.37
N ASN A 54 8.16 12.41 10.35
CA ASN A 54 7.29 11.27 10.09
C ASN A 54 6.01 11.63 9.32
N ASN A 55 5.54 12.87 9.47
CA ASN A 55 4.30 13.36 8.88
C ASN A 55 4.52 14.02 7.51
N ARG A 56 5.78 14.12 7.05
CA ARG A 56 6.13 14.70 5.75
C ARG A 56 5.86 13.73 4.59
N PRO A 57 5.70 14.23 3.36
CA PRO A 57 5.77 13.45 2.14
C PRO A 57 7.01 12.53 2.05
N LEU A 58 6.90 11.35 1.40
CA LEU A 58 7.98 10.38 1.27
C LEU A 58 9.10 10.95 0.42
N ALA A 59 8.77 11.61 -0.70
CA ALA A 59 9.75 12.27 -1.54
C ALA A 59 10.52 13.34 -0.76
N GLU A 60 9.81 14.17 0.02
CA GLU A 60 10.42 15.17 0.89
C GLU A 60 11.30 14.53 1.98
N LYS A 61 10.86 13.44 2.62
CA LYS A 61 11.70 12.71 3.59
C LYS A 61 12.99 12.20 2.96
N ILE A 62 12.92 11.64 1.76
CA ILE A 62 14.10 11.15 1.03
C ILE A 62 14.99 12.31 0.64
N GLN A 63 14.45 13.43 0.16
CA GLN A 63 15.22 14.65 -0.12
C GLN A 63 15.93 15.17 1.14
N LEU A 64 15.27 15.17 2.29
CA LEU A 64 15.89 15.55 3.57
C LEU A 64 17.03 14.61 3.95
N ILE A 65 16.82 13.29 3.84
CA ILE A 65 17.89 12.30 4.08
C ILE A 65 19.04 12.52 3.11
N LYS A 66 18.76 12.66 1.81
CA LYS A 66 19.74 12.91 0.76
C LYS A 66 20.52 14.19 1.03
N TYR A 67 19.84 15.26 1.43
CA TYR A 67 20.47 16.54 1.77
C TYR A 67 21.41 16.42 2.97
N MET A 68 21.02 15.68 4.01
CA MET A 68 21.89 15.45 5.18
C MET A 68 23.12 14.63 4.80
N PHE A 69 22.97 13.57 4.00
CA PHE A 69 24.13 12.83 3.48
C PHE A 69 24.99 13.71 2.56
N TYR A 70 24.40 14.57 1.74
CA TYR A 70 25.12 15.51 0.89
C TYR A 70 25.95 16.49 1.70
N GLN A 71 25.43 16.99 2.83
CA GLN A 71 26.20 17.83 3.75
C GLN A 71 27.45 17.08 4.25
N GLU A 72 27.30 15.82 4.69
CA GLU A 72 28.42 15.02 5.17
C GLU A 72 29.39 14.63 4.04
N ALA A 73 28.89 14.31 2.83
CA ALA A 73 29.72 14.01 1.66
C ALA A 73 30.66 15.17 1.30
N ASN A 74 30.17 16.42 1.39
CA ASN A 74 31.00 17.61 1.16
C ASN A 74 32.01 17.87 2.28
N ILE A 75 31.66 17.59 3.54
CA ILE A 75 32.58 17.71 4.67
C ILE A 75 33.71 16.69 4.54
N LEU A 76 33.37 15.46 4.14
CA LEU A 76 34.31 14.33 4.02
C LEU A 76 35.05 14.31 2.67
N GLN A 77 34.60 15.11 1.69
CA GLN A 77 35.08 15.11 0.30
C GLN A 77 35.11 13.72 -0.34
N LYS A 78 34.05 12.94 -0.08
CA LYS A 78 33.90 11.56 -0.58
C LYS A 78 32.46 11.32 -1.01
N ASN A 79 32.28 10.48 -2.02
CA ASN A 79 30.96 10.01 -2.42
C ASN A 79 30.37 9.12 -1.31
N ILE A 80 29.06 9.10 -1.18
CA ILE A 80 28.37 8.25 -0.20
C ILE A 80 27.36 7.39 -0.93
N LEU A 81 27.50 6.07 -0.80
CA LEU A 81 26.57 5.09 -1.34
C LEU A 81 25.77 4.50 -0.17
N VAL A 82 24.48 4.84 -0.08
CA VAL A 82 23.61 4.40 1.01
C VAL A 82 22.78 3.21 0.55
N LYS A 83 22.90 2.08 1.25
CA LYS A 83 22.05 0.91 1.02
C LYS A 83 20.56 1.21 1.23
N GLY A 84 19.70 0.61 0.43
CA GLY A 84 18.26 0.80 0.51
C GLY A 84 17.68 0.42 1.88
N GLU A 85 18.23 -0.61 2.52
CA GLU A 85 17.86 -1.02 3.87
C GLU A 85 18.17 0.09 4.90
N SER A 86 19.26 0.83 4.71
CA SER A 86 19.62 1.98 5.56
C SER A 86 18.68 3.16 5.35
N VAL A 87 18.35 3.48 4.09
CA VAL A 87 17.37 4.53 3.78
C VAL A 87 16.01 4.19 4.42
N GLN A 88 15.57 2.93 4.30
CA GLN A 88 14.34 2.46 4.90
C GLN A 88 14.35 2.54 6.42
N LEU A 89 15.46 2.15 7.06
CA LEU A 89 15.63 2.27 8.50
C LEU A 89 15.45 3.73 8.93
N LEU A 90 16.06 4.67 8.22
CA LEU A 90 15.93 6.11 8.51
C LEU A 90 14.50 6.63 8.27
N LEU A 91 13.82 6.17 7.21
CA LEU A 91 12.45 6.58 6.87
C LEU A 91 11.39 6.12 7.87
N ASN A 92 11.55 4.90 8.41
CA ASN A 92 10.57 4.26 9.28
C ASN A 92 10.83 4.51 10.78
N SER A 93 11.88 5.23 11.11
CA SER A 93 12.28 5.46 12.50
C SER A 93 11.61 6.68 13.11
N HIS A 94 11.15 6.52 14.36
CA HIS A 94 10.63 7.62 15.15
C HIS A 94 11.76 8.28 15.95
N PHE A 95 12.05 9.54 15.62
CA PHE A 95 13.10 10.32 16.27
C PHE A 95 12.50 11.26 17.33
N ASN A 96 12.81 11.04 18.62
CA ASN A 96 12.39 11.94 19.70
C ASN A 96 12.92 13.38 19.52
N GLY A 97 14.07 13.54 18.86
CA GLY A 97 14.63 14.85 18.45
C GLY A 97 14.31 15.26 17.02
N ASN A 98 13.30 14.63 16.39
CA ASN A 98 12.85 14.88 15.01
C ASN A 98 14.03 14.94 14.02
N ILE A 99 14.08 15.95 13.14
CA ILE A 99 15.12 16.18 12.13
C ILE A 99 16.53 16.27 12.75
N GLY A 100 16.66 16.82 13.97
CA GLY A 100 17.95 16.99 14.63
C GLY A 100 18.62 15.66 14.99
N LYS A 101 17.85 14.73 15.57
CA LYS A 101 18.34 13.37 15.87
C LYS A 101 18.61 12.59 14.58
N LEU A 102 17.76 12.71 13.55
CA LEU A 102 18.00 12.11 12.23
C LEU A 102 19.35 12.57 11.64
N LYS A 103 19.62 13.87 11.63
CA LYS A 103 20.89 14.44 11.16
C LYS A 103 22.08 13.89 11.94
N ASN A 104 21.99 13.82 13.27
CA ASN A 104 23.06 13.29 14.10
C ASN A 104 23.33 11.81 13.81
N MET A 105 22.29 11.00 13.57
CA MET A 105 22.44 9.59 13.21
C MET A 105 23.15 9.42 11.87
N ILE A 106 22.78 10.21 10.85
CA ILE A 106 23.43 10.21 9.55
C ILE A 106 24.92 10.57 9.71
N LYS A 107 25.22 11.63 10.46
CA LYS A 107 26.60 12.05 10.74
C LYS A 107 27.43 10.95 11.41
N LEU A 108 26.89 10.32 12.45
CA LEU A 108 27.56 9.21 13.14
C LEU A 108 27.79 8.03 12.20
N SER A 109 26.82 7.70 11.36
CA SER A 109 26.96 6.62 10.37
C SER A 109 28.02 6.92 9.31
N CYS A 110 28.14 8.17 8.87
CA CYS A 110 29.20 8.58 7.94
C CYS A 110 30.58 8.53 8.61
N ALA A 111 30.68 8.96 9.87
CA ALA A 111 31.92 8.91 10.63
C ALA A 111 32.38 7.46 10.88
N ASP A 112 31.45 6.56 11.21
CA ASP A 112 31.74 5.13 11.38
C ASP A 112 32.23 4.49 10.08
N ALA A 113 31.55 4.75 8.96
CA ALA A 113 31.97 4.25 7.65
C ALA A 113 33.34 4.81 7.22
N TYR A 114 33.61 6.08 7.49
CA TYR A 114 34.90 6.72 7.22
C TYR A 114 36.04 6.10 8.04
N ASN A 115 35.83 5.82 9.32
CA ASN A 115 36.85 5.23 10.19
C ASN A 115 37.26 3.82 9.75
N HIS A 116 36.31 3.03 9.23
CA HIS A 116 36.60 1.68 8.75
C HIS A 116 37.22 1.65 7.34
N HIS A 117 36.91 2.65 6.50
CA HIS A 117 37.30 2.68 5.09
C HIS A 117 37.79 4.07 4.63
N PRO A 118 38.83 4.65 5.25
CA PRO A 118 39.27 6.02 4.97
C PRO A 118 39.85 6.19 3.55
N ASP A 119 40.46 5.14 2.99
CA ASP A 119 41.15 5.20 1.70
C ASP A 119 40.21 5.04 0.49
N HIS A 120 38.93 4.71 0.72
CA HIS A 120 37.97 4.54 -0.38
C HIS A 120 37.35 5.87 -0.80
N ASP A 121 37.28 6.14 -2.11
CA ASP A 121 36.64 7.35 -2.66
C ASP A 121 35.13 7.40 -2.44
N THR A 122 34.50 6.24 -2.23
CA THR A 122 33.08 6.10 -1.93
C THR A 122 32.88 5.38 -0.60
N LEU A 123 32.17 6.02 0.34
CA LEU A 123 31.79 5.45 1.62
C LEU A 123 30.49 4.66 1.50
N LEU A 124 30.47 3.41 1.97
CA LEU A 124 29.28 2.56 1.96
C LEU A 124 28.54 2.65 3.30
N ILE A 125 27.30 3.14 3.28
CA ILE A 125 26.44 3.18 4.45
C ILE A 125 25.54 1.94 4.45
N SER A 126 25.65 1.12 5.50
CA SER A 126 24.89 -0.12 5.69
C SER A 126 24.08 -0.05 6.99
N PRO A 127 23.07 -0.91 7.21
CA PRO A 127 22.27 -0.85 8.43
C PRO A 127 23.12 -0.94 9.72
N GLY A 128 24.23 -1.69 9.68
CA GLY A 128 25.16 -1.82 10.80
C GLY A 128 25.92 -0.54 11.17
N THR A 129 26.12 0.40 10.23
CA THR A 129 26.81 1.68 10.51
C THR A 129 25.86 2.69 11.16
N ILE A 130 24.54 2.44 11.13
CA ILE A 130 23.53 3.25 11.83
C ILE A 130 23.38 2.70 13.26
N SER A 131 24.41 2.90 14.09
CA SER A 131 24.41 2.43 15.48
C SER A 131 23.52 3.29 16.38
N ASP A 132 22.92 2.69 17.42
CA ASP A 132 22.11 3.31 18.48
C ASP A 132 20.57 3.45 18.24
N MET A 133 20.01 2.71 17.29
CA MET A 133 18.55 2.52 17.24
C MET A 133 18.14 1.34 18.14
N PRO A 134 17.06 1.44 18.93
CA PRO A 134 16.40 0.25 19.43
C PRO A 134 15.90 -0.49 18.20
N VAL A 135 16.68 -1.46 17.75
CA VAL A 135 16.25 -2.48 16.81
C VAL A 135 15.18 -3.29 17.55
N ARG A 136 13.96 -2.73 17.69
CA ARG A 136 12.81 -3.57 17.38
C ARG A 136 13.20 -4.18 16.06
N LYS A 137 13.25 -5.50 15.99
CA LYS A 137 13.40 -6.25 14.75
C LYS A 137 12.36 -5.71 13.77
N ALA A 138 12.66 -4.59 13.12
CA ALA A 138 12.00 -4.12 11.93
C ALA A 138 12.31 -5.26 11.00
N GLU A 139 11.27 -6.04 10.68
CA GLU A 139 11.35 -7.26 9.90
C GLU A 139 12.49 -7.15 8.90
N THR A 140 13.54 -7.93 9.14
CA THR A 140 14.72 -7.97 8.28
C THR A 140 14.22 -8.19 6.85
N SER A 141 14.45 -7.18 6.01
CA SER A 141 14.39 -7.18 4.54
C SER A 141 13.14 -7.82 3.89
N LYS A 142 12.15 -6.99 3.58
CA LYS A 142 11.15 -7.23 2.50
C LYS A 142 11.22 -6.14 1.41
N TYR A 143 12.38 -5.51 1.25
CA TYR A 143 12.56 -4.37 0.36
C TYR A 143 13.92 -4.48 -0.35
N PRO A 144 14.04 -3.99 -1.58
CA PRO A 144 15.08 -4.46 -2.52
C PRO A 144 16.31 -3.56 -2.53
N HIS A 145 17.41 -4.08 -3.10
CA HIS A 145 18.76 -3.49 -3.13
C HIS A 145 18.90 -2.23 -4.01
N ASN A 146 18.16 -1.16 -3.75
CA ASN A 146 18.40 0.13 -4.39
C ASN A 146 19.36 0.95 -3.53
N TYR A 147 20.46 1.39 -4.12
CA TYR A 147 21.39 2.29 -3.45
C TYR A 147 21.01 3.74 -3.76
N LEU A 148 21.07 4.60 -2.74
CA LEU A 148 21.05 6.04 -2.91
C LEU A 148 22.49 6.53 -3.01
N LEU A 149 22.91 6.95 -4.20
CA LEU A 149 24.21 7.56 -4.42
C LEU A 149 24.14 9.07 -4.12
N ILE A 150 25.10 9.57 -3.35
CA ILE A 150 25.33 10.98 -3.09
C ILE A 150 26.73 11.33 -3.56
N GLU A 151 26.82 12.25 -4.51
CA GLU A 151 28.08 12.75 -5.04
C GLU A 151 28.52 14.01 -4.30
N TYR A 152 29.79 14.07 -3.90
CA TYR A 152 30.35 15.29 -3.30
C TYR A 152 30.70 16.32 -4.38
N ALA A 153 30.75 17.60 -4.02
CA ALA A 153 31.09 18.72 -4.91
C ALA A 153 30.16 18.94 -6.12
N PHE A 154 29.07 18.18 -6.24
CA PHE A 154 28.01 18.43 -7.21
C PHE A 154 26.92 19.32 -6.60
N PRO A 155 26.39 20.36 -7.28
CA PRO A 155 25.34 21.20 -6.72
C PRO A 155 24.13 20.37 -6.26
N PHE A 156 23.69 20.58 -5.02
CA PHE A 156 22.46 19.96 -4.53
C PHE A 156 21.26 20.65 -5.16
N ASP A 157 20.62 19.96 -6.08
CA ASP A 157 19.39 20.42 -6.69
C ASP A 157 18.21 20.19 -5.73
N PHE A 158 17.65 21.30 -5.22
CA PHE A 158 16.34 21.30 -4.58
C PHE A 158 15.30 21.44 -5.69
N ASP A 159 14.72 20.32 -6.08
CA ASP A 159 13.86 20.23 -7.26
C ASP A 159 12.76 21.31 -7.31
N GLN A 160 12.58 21.93 -8.48
CA GLN A 160 11.41 22.77 -8.76
C GLN A 160 10.19 21.90 -9.12
N GLU A 161 9.13 21.94 -8.29
CA GLU A 161 7.83 21.36 -8.62
C GLU A 161 7.31 21.90 -9.96
N HIS A 162 7.28 21.09 -11.02
CA HIS A 162 6.45 21.39 -12.21
C HIS A 162 5.45 20.27 -12.43
N ALA A 163 4.34 20.33 -11.70
CA ALA A 163 3.25 19.35 -11.78
C ALA A 163 2.07 19.82 -12.64
N ASP A 164 2.03 21.06 -13.12
CA ASP A 164 0.75 21.73 -13.45
C ASP A 164 -0.07 21.10 -14.61
N GLY A 165 0.55 20.43 -15.58
CA GLY A 165 -0.14 19.82 -16.72
C GLY A 165 -0.94 18.56 -16.36
N PHE A 166 -0.27 17.56 -15.76
CA PHE A 166 -0.90 16.33 -15.27
C PHE A 166 -1.96 16.62 -14.19
N MET A 167 -1.69 17.62 -13.35
CA MET A 167 -2.60 18.09 -12.30
C MET A 167 -3.96 18.54 -12.83
N LEU A 168 -3.99 19.25 -13.96
CA LEU A 168 -5.23 19.75 -14.53
C LEU A 168 -6.07 18.63 -15.14
N GLU A 169 -5.43 17.66 -15.81
CA GLU A 169 -6.12 16.53 -16.43
C GLU A 169 -6.62 15.53 -15.37
N LEU A 170 -5.84 15.28 -14.31
CA LEU A 170 -6.30 14.49 -13.16
C LEU A 170 -7.48 15.13 -12.45
N LYS A 171 -7.44 16.45 -12.18
CA LYS A 171 -8.58 17.15 -11.58
C LYS A 171 -9.85 17.00 -12.43
N LYS A 172 -9.74 17.03 -13.76
CA LYS A 172 -10.86 16.78 -14.68
C LYS A 172 -11.37 15.35 -14.58
N ILE A 173 -10.50 14.33 -14.60
CA ILE A 173 -10.93 12.93 -14.43
C ILE A 173 -11.63 12.73 -13.08
N MET A 174 -11.11 13.35 -12.02
CA MET A 174 -11.68 13.27 -10.69
C MET A 174 -13.01 14.00 -10.54
N SER A 175 -13.19 15.14 -11.21
CA SER A 175 -14.48 15.83 -11.32
C SER A 175 -15.48 14.96 -12.07
N ASP A 176 -15.08 14.40 -13.20
CA ASP A 176 -15.97 13.60 -14.02
C ASP A 176 -16.35 12.27 -13.33
N LEU A 177 -15.47 11.74 -12.47
CA LEU A 177 -15.74 10.63 -11.55
C LEU A 177 -16.83 10.97 -10.53
N HIS A 178 -16.84 12.22 -10.05
CA HIS A 178 -17.86 12.72 -9.15
C HIS A 178 -19.20 12.87 -9.90
N ASP A 179 -19.15 13.38 -11.13
CA ASP A 179 -20.32 13.63 -11.98
C ASP A 179 -20.92 12.33 -12.57
N ALA A 180 -20.12 11.27 -12.71
CA ALA A 180 -20.56 9.94 -13.13
C ALA A 180 -21.47 9.23 -12.10
N LYS A 181 -21.75 9.84 -10.95
CA LYS A 181 -22.77 9.39 -10.00
C LYS A 181 -24.13 9.30 -10.70
N GLY A 182 -24.53 8.07 -11.05
CA GLY A 182 -25.87 7.80 -11.58
C GLY A 182 -25.96 6.75 -12.68
N THR A 183 -24.85 6.18 -13.16
CA THR A 183 -24.87 5.14 -14.20
C THR A 183 -24.16 3.89 -13.73
N GLY A 184 -24.84 3.11 -12.88
CA GLY A 184 -24.37 1.80 -12.40
C GLY A 184 -24.31 0.77 -13.53
N SER A 185 -23.30 0.88 -14.39
CA SER A 185 -23.05 -0.01 -15.50
C SER A 185 -21.55 -0.24 -15.64
N LYS A 186 -21.18 -1.51 -15.89
CA LYS A 186 -19.83 -1.92 -16.30
C LYS A 186 -19.27 -1.03 -17.43
N ALA A 187 -20.13 -0.48 -18.29
CA ALA A 187 -19.76 0.46 -19.35
C ALA A 187 -19.16 1.78 -18.83
N SER A 188 -19.63 2.30 -17.69
CA SER A 188 -19.13 3.55 -17.08
C SER A 188 -17.74 3.33 -16.45
N LEU A 189 -17.53 2.17 -15.83
CA LEU A 189 -16.20 1.78 -15.33
C LEU A 189 -15.19 1.58 -16.47
N GLU A 190 -15.62 1.01 -17.60
CA GLU A 190 -14.81 0.87 -18.80
C GLU A 190 -14.42 2.22 -19.41
N GLN A 191 -15.37 3.17 -19.50
CA GLN A 191 -15.07 4.53 -19.95
C GLN A 191 -14.05 5.21 -19.03
N LEU A 192 -14.20 5.06 -17.72
CA LEU A 192 -13.26 5.58 -16.75
C LEU A 192 -11.87 4.96 -16.89
N LYS A 193 -11.79 3.63 -17.00
CA LYS A 193 -10.54 2.90 -17.22
C LYS A 193 -9.81 3.39 -18.47
N ASN A 194 -10.52 3.48 -19.60
CA ASN A 194 -9.96 3.95 -20.86
C ASN A 194 -9.42 5.38 -20.75
N ARG A 195 -10.11 6.25 -20.01
CA ARG A 195 -9.64 7.61 -19.74
C ARG A 195 -8.37 7.63 -18.88
N LEU A 196 -8.30 6.81 -17.82
CA LEU A 196 -7.11 6.70 -16.97
C LEU A 196 -5.90 6.18 -17.76
N GLN A 197 -6.09 5.16 -18.62
CA GLN A 197 -5.03 4.65 -19.50
C GLN A 197 -4.62 5.69 -20.56
N THR A 198 -5.59 6.44 -21.11
CA THR A 198 -5.30 7.51 -22.09
C THR A 198 -4.55 8.68 -21.48
N LEU A 199 -4.76 9.00 -20.19
CA LEU A 199 -3.94 10.00 -19.50
C LEU A 199 -2.47 9.63 -19.52
N HIS A 200 -2.14 8.36 -19.30
CA HIS A 200 -0.76 7.92 -19.37
C HIS A 200 -0.19 8.07 -20.77
N LEU A 201 -0.96 7.74 -21.82
CA LEU A 201 -0.50 7.90 -23.21
C LEU A 201 -0.32 9.38 -23.60
N LYS A 202 -1.21 10.27 -23.14
CA LYS A 202 -1.07 11.72 -23.35
C LYS A 202 0.04 12.32 -22.49
N SER A 203 0.27 11.80 -21.28
CA SER A 203 1.39 12.19 -20.45
C SER A 203 2.71 11.68 -21.04
N LEU A 204 2.77 10.52 -21.70
CA LEU A 204 3.96 10.07 -22.43
C LEU A 204 4.35 10.99 -23.59
N GLY A 205 3.37 11.65 -24.24
CA GLY A 205 3.61 12.53 -25.41
C GLY A 205 4.06 13.96 -25.08
N ASN A 206 3.66 14.52 -23.93
CA ASN A 206 4.04 15.89 -23.49
C ASN A 206 4.87 15.91 -22.20
N PHE A 207 4.99 14.78 -21.51
CA PHE A 207 5.61 14.63 -20.19
C PHE A 207 6.37 13.29 -20.14
N SER A 208 7.48 13.21 -20.87
CA SER A 208 8.62 12.35 -20.51
C SER A 208 9.27 12.84 -19.20
N TYR A 209 8.48 13.26 -18.22
CA TYR A 209 8.92 13.89 -16.99
C TYR A 209 9.74 12.84 -16.23
N PHE A 210 9.15 11.70 -15.83
CA PHE A 210 9.87 10.67 -15.06
C PHE A 210 10.78 9.73 -15.85
N GLU A 211 10.89 9.87 -17.17
CA GLU A 211 11.97 9.24 -17.95
C GLU A 211 13.16 10.19 -18.14
N ASN A 212 12.96 11.52 -18.03
CA ASN A 212 14.02 12.54 -18.12
C ASN A 212 14.36 13.23 -16.77
N VAL A 213 13.67 12.94 -15.66
CA VAL A 213 14.01 13.52 -14.35
C VAL A 213 15.31 12.84 -13.86
N SER A 214 16.39 13.61 -13.81
CA SER A 214 17.70 13.26 -13.20
C SER A 214 17.66 13.14 -11.66
N ASN A 215 16.49 13.25 -11.06
CA ASN A 215 16.27 13.28 -9.63
C ASN A 215 16.34 11.88 -9.03
N GLN A 216 17.47 11.59 -8.41
CA GLN A 216 17.74 10.35 -7.70
C GLN A 216 16.70 10.04 -6.59
N SER A 217 16.09 11.05 -5.95
CA SER A 217 15.08 10.83 -4.90
C SER A 217 13.79 10.25 -5.49
N ILE A 218 13.29 10.84 -6.57
CA ILE A 218 12.11 10.34 -7.29
C ILE A 218 12.41 8.97 -7.90
N MET A 219 13.61 8.79 -8.48
CA MET A 219 14.05 7.51 -9.02
C MET A 219 14.08 6.41 -7.95
N TYR A 220 14.55 6.74 -6.73
CA TYR A 220 14.54 5.81 -5.61
C TYR A 220 13.12 5.40 -5.22
N VAL A 221 12.19 6.35 -5.09
CA VAL A 221 10.77 6.05 -4.78
C VAL A 221 10.14 5.22 -5.90
N LYS A 222 10.41 5.56 -7.17
CA LYS A 222 9.95 4.84 -8.35
C LYS A 222 10.42 3.39 -8.34
N ASN A 223 11.71 3.17 -8.13
CA ASN A 223 12.27 1.82 -8.09
C ASN A 223 11.72 1.02 -6.91
N MET A 224 11.56 1.64 -5.73
CA MET A 224 10.91 1.00 -4.58
C MET A 224 9.46 0.58 -4.91
N PHE A 225 8.69 1.44 -5.57
CA PHE A 225 7.31 1.16 -5.97
C PHE A 225 7.24 0.02 -7.00
N ILE A 226 8.04 0.11 -8.06
CA ILE A 226 8.09 -0.89 -9.14
C ILE A 226 8.51 -2.25 -8.60
N GLN A 227 9.49 -2.31 -7.70
CA GLN A 227 9.89 -3.59 -7.13
C GLN A 227 8.82 -4.19 -6.22
N LYS A 228 8.12 -3.38 -5.42
CA LYS A 228 6.93 -3.87 -4.69
C LYS A 228 5.86 -4.39 -5.65
N TRP A 229 5.70 -3.75 -6.80
CA TRP A 229 4.76 -4.19 -7.83
C TRP A 229 5.19 -5.55 -8.37
N GLU A 230 6.46 -5.71 -8.69
CA GLU A 230 7.03 -6.99 -9.13
C GLU A 230 6.82 -8.08 -8.08
N ASP A 231 7.15 -7.82 -6.80
CA ASP A 231 7.02 -8.81 -5.72
C ASP A 231 5.57 -9.23 -5.46
N ILE A 232 4.64 -8.26 -5.41
CA ILE A 232 3.26 -8.52 -5.02
C ILE A 232 2.40 -8.85 -6.24
N ILE A 233 2.32 -7.96 -7.23
CA ILE A 233 1.41 -8.12 -8.37
C ILE A 233 1.90 -9.20 -9.33
N MET A 234 3.17 -9.17 -9.70
CA MET A 234 3.71 -10.10 -10.70
C MET A 234 4.09 -11.46 -10.09
N ASN A 235 4.92 -11.47 -9.04
CA ASN A 235 5.47 -12.68 -8.47
C ASN A 235 4.45 -13.42 -7.59
N ARG A 236 3.82 -12.74 -6.63
CA ARG A 236 2.85 -13.39 -5.72
C ARG A 236 1.52 -13.72 -6.40
N TYR A 237 0.97 -12.78 -7.16
CA TYR A 237 -0.35 -12.92 -7.79
C TYR A 237 -0.31 -13.39 -9.25
N GLY A 238 0.87 -13.54 -9.85
CA GLY A 238 1.03 -14.11 -11.19
C GLY A 238 0.63 -13.19 -12.34
N ILE A 239 0.45 -11.88 -12.09
CA ILE A 239 -0.02 -10.92 -13.10
C ILE A 239 1.18 -10.35 -13.88
N VAL A 240 1.89 -11.23 -14.59
CA VAL A 240 3.19 -10.95 -15.23
C VAL A 240 3.13 -9.91 -16.35
N ASN A 241 1.98 -9.73 -17.00
CA ASN A 241 1.83 -8.80 -18.13
C ASN A 241 1.50 -7.36 -17.70
N SER A 242 1.57 -7.04 -16.40
CA SER A 242 1.19 -5.73 -15.85
C SER A 242 2.31 -4.69 -15.84
N VAL A 243 3.46 -4.95 -16.47
CA VAL A 243 4.64 -4.05 -16.46
C VAL A 243 4.29 -2.65 -16.96
N SER A 244 3.48 -2.49 -18.00
CA SER A 244 3.11 -1.14 -18.47
C SER A 244 2.25 -0.37 -17.46
N ILE A 245 1.56 -1.06 -16.56
CA ILE A 245 0.65 -0.48 -15.58
C ILE A 245 1.38 -0.01 -14.32
N ASP A 246 2.55 -0.57 -14.01
CA ASP A 246 3.34 -0.16 -12.84
C ASP A 246 3.75 1.33 -12.93
N LYS A 247 4.15 1.79 -14.11
CA LYS A 247 4.54 3.18 -14.39
C LYS A 247 3.37 4.13 -14.18
N ILE A 248 2.20 3.77 -14.74
CA ILE A 248 0.95 4.54 -14.57
C ILE A 248 0.62 4.65 -13.08
N SER A 249 0.62 3.50 -12.39
CA SER A 249 0.27 3.42 -10.98
C SER A 249 1.24 4.21 -10.10
N PHE A 250 2.52 4.25 -10.48
CA PHE A 250 3.52 5.08 -9.83
C PHE A 250 3.22 6.58 -9.98
N ASP A 251 2.83 7.04 -11.17
CA ASP A 251 2.50 8.46 -11.39
C ASP A 251 1.35 8.92 -10.45
N PHE A 252 0.32 8.08 -10.30
CA PHE A 252 -0.78 8.32 -9.35
C PHE A 252 -0.32 8.25 -7.89
N TYR A 253 0.52 7.27 -7.54
CA TYR A 253 1.09 7.12 -6.20
C TYR A 253 1.93 8.32 -5.79
N TYR A 254 2.81 8.78 -6.67
CA TYR A 254 3.65 9.95 -6.44
C TYR A 254 2.77 11.21 -6.25
N TYR A 255 1.76 11.37 -7.10
CA TYR A 255 0.85 12.51 -7.03
C TYR A 255 0.10 12.61 -5.69
N ILE A 256 -0.53 11.52 -5.25
CA ILE A 256 -1.31 11.51 -4.00
C ILE A 256 -0.41 11.70 -2.79
N HIS A 257 0.90 11.44 -2.92
CA HIS A 257 1.85 11.66 -1.86
C HIS A 257 2.05 13.16 -1.60
N GLU A 258 2.15 13.96 -2.66
CA GLU A 258 2.50 15.38 -2.61
C GLU A 258 1.30 16.30 -2.32
N LYS A 259 0.08 15.95 -2.77
CA LYS A 259 -1.09 16.85 -2.66
C LYS A 259 -2.24 16.25 -1.84
N LYS A 260 -3.13 17.12 -1.34
CA LYS A 260 -4.39 16.69 -0.69
C LYS A 260 -5.32 16.10 -1.75
N ILE A 261 -6.01 15.01 -1.39
CA ILE A 261 -7.01 14.40 -2.26
C ILE A 261 -8.30 15.21 -2.15
N PRO A 262 -8.77 15.85 -3.22
CA PRO A 262 -10.10 16.41 -3.21
C PRO A 262 -11.11 15.25 -3.38
N PHE A 263 -12.28 15.34 -2.74
CA PHE A 263 -13.45 14.47 -2.98
C PHE A 263 -13.51 13.08 -2.30
N LEU A 264 -13.34 13.03 -0.98
CA LEU A 264 -13.50 11.79 -0.17
C LEU A 264 -14.88 11.12 -0.24
N GLY A 265 -15.94 11.90 -0.47
CA GLY A 265 -17.32 11.43 -0.39
C GLY A 265 -17.72 10.41 -1.47
N CYS A 266 -17.20 10.54 -2.69
CA CYS A 266 -17.56 9.64 -3.82
C CYS A 266 -16.73 8.36 -3.88
N LEU A 267 -15.57 8.31 -3.20
CA LEU A 267 -14.67 7.15 -3.24
C LEU A 267 -15.32 5.90 -2.63
N LYS A 268 -16.21 6.06 -1.64
CA LYS A 268 -16.87 4.93 -0.98
C LYS A 268 -17.81 4.20 -1.95
N ASP A 269 -18.66 4.94 -2.65
CA ASP A 269 -19.64 4.37 -3.58
C ASP A 269 -18.94 3.64 -4.74
N LEU A 270 -17.93 4.28 -5.32
CA LEU A 270 -17.14 3.71 -6.42
C LEU A 270 -16.36 2.47 -5.98
N ASN A 271 -15.80 2.46 -4.76
CA ASN A 271 -15.12 1.29 -4.23
C ASN A 271 -16.08 0.10 -4.04
N ILE A 272 -17.34 0.34 -3.65
CA ILE A 272 -18.37 -0.72 -3.56
C ILE A 272 -18.70 -1.27 -4.95
N GLU A 273 -18.85 -0.40 -5.94
CA GLU A 273 -19.14 -0.82 -7.33
C GLU A 273 -17.99 -1.64 -7.92
N ILE A 274 -16.75 -1.19 -7.75
CA ILE A 274 -15.55 -1.92 -8.19
C ILE A 274 -15.44 -3.27 -7.48
N GLN A 275 -15.69 -3.34 -6.17
CA GLN A 275 -15.68 -4.62 -5.44
C GLN A 275 -16.77 -5.59 -5.94
N THR A 276 -17.89 -5.06 -6.42
CA THR A 276 -18.99 -5.87 -6.97
C THR A 276 -18.65 -6.40 -8.37
N VAL A 277 -18.05 -5.57 -9.23
CA VAL A 277 -17.76 -5.93 -10.63
C VAL A 277 -16.41 -6.66 -10.77
N TYR A 278 -15.41 -6.28 -9.97
CA TYR A 278 -14.03 -6.78 -10.04
C TYR A 278 -13.52 -7.22 -8.64
N PRO A 279 -14.14 -8.22 -7.99
CA PRO A 279 -13.80 -8.62 -6.63
C PRO A 279 -12.35 -9.13 -6.49
N ARG A 280 -11.85 -9.93 -7.46
CA ARG A 280 -10.47 -10.45 -7.41
C ARG A 280 -9.46 -9.33 -7.59
N THR A 281 -9.71 -8.47 -8.57
CA THR A 281 -8.84 -7.34 -8.88
C THR A 281 -8.77 -6.36 -7.71
N SER A 282 -9.93 -6.04 -7.12
CA SER A 282 -9.99 -5.15 -5.95
C SER A 282 -9.25 -5.71 -4.74
N TYR A 283 -9.31 -7.04 -4.55
CA TYR A 283 -8.55 -7.72 -3.50
C TYR A 283 -7.03 -7.64 -3.72
N ILE A 284 -6.56 -7.90 -4.95
CA ILE A 284 -5.12 -7.80 -5.29
C ILE A 284 -4.64 -6.36 -5.11
N ALA A 285 -5.42 -5.38 -5.58
CA ALA A 285 -5.11 -3.95 -5.41
C ALA A 285 -5.03 -3.55 -3.93
N ASP A 286 -5.95 -4.03 -3.09
CA ASP A 286 -5.94 -3.80 -1.65
C ASP A 286 -4.66 -4.33 -0.99
N LYS A 287 -4.22 -5.52 -1.38
CA LYS A 287 -3.00 -6.15 -0.87
C LYS A 287 -1.74 -5.36 -1.24
N PHE A 288 -1.68 -4.86 -2.47
CA PHE A 288 -0.59 -4.00 -2.91
C PHE A 288 -0.58 -2.65 -2.18
N VAL A 289 -1.71 -1.94 -2.13
CA VAL A 289 -1.80 -0.61 -1.52
C VAL A 289 -1.55 -0.65 -0.01
N SER A 290 -2.02 -1.70 0.68
CA SER A 290 -1.74 -1.91 2.10
C SER A 290 -0.23 -2.03 2.40
N SER A 291 0.57 -2.45 1.42
CA SER A 291 2.03 -2.54 1.54
C SER A 291 2.75 -1.17 1.43
N LEU A 292 2.05 -0.11 1.02
CA LEU A 292 2.63 1.22 0.78
C LEU A 292 2.50 2.19 1.98
N HIS A 293 1.90 1.74 3.09
CA HIS A 293 1.76 2.52 4.35
C HIS A 293 1.19 3.94 4.17
N LEU A 294 0.17 4.08 3.32
CA LEU A 294 -0.52 5.34 3.07
C LEU A 294 -1.58 5.65 4.15
N THR A 295 -2.00 6.92 4.26
CA THR A 295 -3.18 7.28 5.06
C THR A 295 -4.44 6.64 4.46
N SER A 296 -5.46 6.43 5.30
CA SER A 296 -6.72 5.75 4.90
C SER A 296 -7.33 6.34 3.61
N GLU A 297 -7.34 7.67 3.50
CA GLU A 297 -7.85 8.41 2.35
C GLU A 297 -7.05 8.16 1.06
N LYS A 298 -5.72 8.23 1.17
CA LYS A 298 -4.79 8.00 0.05
C LYS A 298 -4.82 6.56 -0.41
N SER A 299 -4.92 5.62 0.54
CA SER A 299 -5.09 4.20 0.28
C SER A 299 -6.37 3.92 -0.51
N ALA A 300 -7.52 4.47 -0.08
CA ALA A 300 -8.79 4.26 -0.76
C ALA A 300 -8.76 4.73 -2.23
N PHE A 301 -8.20 5.91 -2.48
CA PHE A 301 -8.07 6.44 -3.84
C PHE A 301 -7.14 5.58 -4.71
N LEU A 302 -5.94 5.26 -4.21
CA LEU A 302 -4.97 4.48 -4.99
C LEU A 302 -5.51 3.08 -5.29
N LYS A 303 -6.22 2.48 -4.34
CA LYS A 303 -6.88 1.18 -4.53
C LYS A 303 -7.85 1.20 -5.69
N ILE A 304 -8.69 2.24 -5.80
CA ILE A 304 -9.64 2.40 -6.92
C ILE A 304 -8.90 2.47 -8.24
N VAL A 305 -7.89 3.35 -8.34
CA VAL A 305 -7.11 3.54 -9.57
C VAL A 305 -6.44 2.24 -9.99
N ILE A 306 -5.72 1.58 -9.08
CA ILE A 306 -5.03 0.32 -9.37
C ILE A 306 -6.01 -0.78 -9.73
N SER A 307 -7.18 -0.85 -9.07
CA SER A 307 -8.22 -1.83 -9.40
C SER A 307 -8.73 -1.67 -10.84
N LEU A 308 -8.93 -0.44 -11.29
CA LEU A 308 -9.37 -0.17 -12.67
C LEU A 308 -8.29 -0.48 -13.69
N LEU A 309 -7.03 -0.15 -13.40
CA LEU A 309 -5.93 -0.41 -14.31
C LEU A 309 -5.59 -1.90 -14.43
N LEU A 310 -5.79 -2.66 -13.35
CA LEU A 310 -5.53 -4.11 -13.32
C LEU A 310 -6.70 -4.97 -13.85
N SER A 311 -7.89 -4.40 -14.06
CA SER A 311 -9.09 -5.20 -14.38
C SER A 311 -8.98 -5.98 -15.68
N ASP A 312 -8.15 -5.54 -16.64
CA ASP A 312 -7.87 -6.26 -17.90
C ASP A 312 -6.90 -7.44 -17.75
N TYR A 313 -6.12 -7.43 -16.67
CA TYR A 313 -5.04 -8.41 -16.45
C TYR A 313 -5.46 -9.52 -15.48
N VAL A 314 -6.49 -9.27 -14.67
CA VAL A 314 -7.01 -10.22 -13.70
C VAL A 314 -8.29 -10.86 -14.23
N LYS A 315 -8.29 -12.19 -14.33
CA LYS A 315 -9.46 -12.95 -14.80
C LYS A 315 -10.49 -13.10 -13.68
N GLU A 316 -11.59 -12.34 -13.78
CA GLU A 316 -12.71 -12.41 -12.82
C GLU A 316 -13.57 -13.68 -12.97
N ASP A 317 -13.53 -14.33 -14.13
CA ASP A 317 -14.35 -15.51 -14.45
C ASP A 317 -13.79 -16.86 -13.94
N ILE A 318 -12.74 -16.82 -13.12
CA ILE A 318 -12.25 -17.99 -12.40
C ILE A 318 -13.11 -18.19 -11.15
N GLU A 319 -14.06 -19.12 -11.24
CA GLU A 319 -15.05 -19.44 -10.19
C GLU A 319 -14.41 -20.12 -8.96
N LEU A 320 -13.55 -21.11 -9.20
CA LEU A 320 -12.90 -21.85 -8.13
C LEU A 320 -11.76 -21.06 -7.51
N LYS A 321 -11.76 -20.98 -6.18
CA LYS A 321 -10.71 -20.31 -5.40
C LYS A 321 -9.80 -21.36 -4.77
N GLY A 322 -8.51 -21.08 -4.75
CA GLY A 322 -7.52 -21.88 -4.05
C GLY A 322 -7.03 -21.19 -2.78
N LEU A 323 -6.86 -21.94 -1.69
CA LEU A 323 -6.21 -21.46 -0.46
C LEU A 323 -5.14 -22.47 -0.04
N LEU A 324 -3.91 -22.00 0.15
CA LEU A 324 -2.77 -22.76 0.65
C LEU A 324 -2.54 -22.42 2.12
N ILE A 325 -2.41 -23.43 2.98
CA ILE A 325 -2.04 -23.22 4.38
C ILE A 325 -0.91 -24.18 4.74
N ALA A 326 0.23 -23.63 5.16
CA ALA A 326 1.41 -24.43 5.49
C ALA A 326 2.08 -23.92 6.76
N HIS A 327 2.74 -24.82 7.49
CA HIS A 327 3.58 -24.41 8.61
C HIS A 327 4.86 -23.74 8.10
N GLY A 328 5.40 -22.84 8.91
CA GLY A 328 6.62 -22.09 8.61
C GLY A 328 6.35 -20.63 8.26
N GLU A 329 7.43 -19.90 8.01
CA GLU A 329 7.39 -18.44 7.80
C GLU A 329 6.97 -18.05 6.37
N SER A 330 7.20 -18.92 5.39
CA SER A 330 6.99 -18.60 3.97
C SER A 330 6.65 -19.80 3.08
N THR A 331 6.37 -20.97 3.65
CA THR A 331 6.15 -22.19 2.87
C THR A 331 4.95 -22.07 1.92
N ALA A 332 3.80 -21.61 2.41
CA ALA A 332 2.59 -21.45 1.60
C ALA A 332 2.76 -20.31 0.60
N SER A 333 3.29 -19.15 1.05
CA SER A 333 3.52 -18.00 0.17
C SER A 333 4.55 -18.29 -0.92
N SER A 334 5.58 -19.09 -0.63
CA SER A 334 6.56 -19.52 -1.64
C SER A 334 5.92 -20.39 -2.71
N ILE A 335 5.08 -21.36 -2.33
CA ILE A 335 4.36 -22.22 -3.28
C ILE A 335 3.37 -21.37 -4.10
N GLN A 336 2.64 -20.45 -3.46
CA GLN A 336 1.73 -19.51 -4.11
C GLN A 336 2.43 -18.76 -5.24
N SER A 337 3.56 -18.10 -4.94
CA SER A 337 4.27 -17.29 -5.93
C SER A 337 4.71 -18.11 -7.12
N VAL A 338 5.23 -19.34 -6.91
CA VAL A 338 5.62 -20.23 -8.00
C VAL A 338 4.42 -20.65 -8.84
N VAL A 339 3.34 -21.11 -8.19
CA VAL A 339 2.16 -21.64 -8.91
C VAL A 339 1.42 -20.54 -9.66
N ASN A 340 1.13 -19.40 -9.02
CA ASN A 340 0.43 -18.29 -9.66
C ASN A 340 1.24 -17.73 -10.83
N ARG A 341 2.58 -17.61 -10.69
CA ARG A 341 3.46 -17.17 -11.79
C ARG A 341 3.46 -18.14 -12.96
N LEU A 342 3.57 -19.45 -12.71
CA LEU A 342 3.47 -20.47 -13.78
C LEU A 342 2.08 -20.54 -14.40
N CYS A 343 1.02 -20.26 -13.63
CA CYS A 343 -0.33 -20.15 -14.15
C CYS A 343 -0.59 -18.82 -14.88
N GLU A 344 0.31 -17.83 -14.75
CA GLU A 344 0.14 -16.45 -15.24
C GLU A 344 -1.22 -15.84 -14.85
N THR A 345 -1.71 -16.23 -13.68
CA THR A 345 -2.99 -15.77 -13.17
C THR A 345 -3.06 -16.03 -11.67
N TYR A 346 -3.84 -15.21 -10.98
CA TYR A 346 -4.13 -15.43 -9.58
C TYR A 346 -4.99 -16.69 -9.46
N VAL A 347 -4.49 -17.74 -8.80
CA VAL A 347 -5.23 -18.97 -8.55
C VAL A 347 -5.36 -19.22 -7.05
N PHE A 348 -4.24 -19.13 -6.34
CA PHE A 348 -4.13 -19.44 -4.93
C PHE A 348 -3.87 -18.20 -4.10
N GLU A 349 -4.54 -18.10 -2.96
CA GLU A 349 -4.09 -17.33 -1.81
C GLU A 349 -3.27 -18.22 -0.85
N ALA A 350 -2.36 -17.63 -0.08
CA ALA A 350 -1.58 -18.36 0.93
C ALA A 350 -1.70 -17.73 2.32
N ILE A 351 -1.72 -18.61 3.33
CA ILE A 351 -1.59 -18.25 4.74
C ILE A 351 -0.48 -19.11 5.34
N ASP A 352 0.61 -18.45 5.74
CA ASP A 352 1.72 -19.09 6.45
C ASP A 352 1.39 -19.18 7.94
N MET A 353 1.76 -20.30 8.56
CA MET A 353 1.53 -20.55 9.98
C MET A 353 2.86 -20.72 10.73
N PRO A 354 3.49 -19.59 11.13
CA PRO A 354 4.63 -19.60 12.05
C PRO A 354 4.31 -20.36 13.34
N ILE A 355 5.33 -20.94 13.97
CA ILE A 355 5.18 -21.78 15.18
C ILE A 355 4.49 -21.04 16.33
N ASN A 356 4.66 -19.71 16.40
CA ASN A 356 4.10 -18.86 17.45
C ASN A 356 2.69 -18.34 17.14
N THR A 357 2.13 -18.65 15.97
CA THR A 357 0.83 -18.12 15.53
C THR A 357 -0.31 -18.98 16.07
N ALA A 358 -1.26 -18.33 16.75
CA ALA A 358 -2.47 -19.01 17.24
C ALA A 358 -3.38 -19.41 16.08
N LEU A 359 -3.95 -20.62 16.15
CA LEU A 359 -4.86 -21.16 15.12
C LEU A 359 -6.09 -20.24 14.85
N GLU A 360 -6.57 -19.52 15.86
CA GLU A 360 -7.69 -18.58 15.70
C GLU A 360 -7.37 -17.40 14.77
N ASN A 361 -6.10 -16.97 14.73
CA ASN A 361 -5.66 -15.92 13.81
C ASN A 361 -5.73 -16.44 12.37
N ILE A 362 -5.26 -17.67 12.12
CA ILE A 362 -5.32 -18.34 10.82
C ILE A 362 -6.77 -18.52 10.35
N ILE A 363 -7.68 -18.91 11.26
CA ILE A 363 -9.12 -19.00 10.98
C ILE A 363 -9.68 -17.64 10.58
N THR A 364 -9.29 -16.58 11.28
CA THR A 364 -9.76 -15.22 11.01
C THR A 364 -9.29 -14.74 9.65
N GLU A 365 -8.02 -14.94 9.32
CA GLU A 365 -7.46 -14.60 8.00
C GLU A 365 -8.15 -15.38 6.87
N ALA A 366 -8.36 -16.68 7.05
CA ALA A 366 -9.07 -17.51 6.07
C ALA A 366 -10.52 -17.02 5.84
N ARG A 367 -11.23 -16.65 6.91
CA ARG A 367 -12.59 -16.09 6.80
C ARG A 367 -12.59 -14.73 6.10
N MET A 368 -11.65 -13.85 6.46
CA MET A 368 -11.49 -12.55 5.80
C MET A 368 -11.26 -12.74 4.30
N PHE A 369 -10.39 -13.66 3.90
CA PHE A 369 -10.18 -13.99 2.49
C PHE A 369 -11.48 -14.43 1.79
N ILE A 370 -12.23 -15.37 2.37
CA ILE A 370 -13.50 -15.87 1.79
C ILE A 370 -14.52 -14.74 1.59
N HIS A 371 -14.64 -13.84 2.57
CA HIS A 371 -15.56 -12.70 2.49
C HIS A 371 -15.17 -11.70 1.39
N HIS A 372 -13.87 -11.40 1.22
CA HIS A 372 -13.42 -10.49 0.16
C HIS A 372 -13.59 -11.07 -1.25
N GLN A 373 -13.66 -12.40 -1.38
CA GLN A 373 -13.84 -13.08 -2.67
C GLN A 373 -15.32 -13.22 -3.09
N ALA A 374 -16.24 -12.50 -2.44
CA ALA A 374 -17.67 -12.51 -2.72
C ALA A 374 -18.37 -13.89 -2.62
N ASN A 375 -18.03 -14.67 -1.58
CA ASN A 375 -18.60 -16.01 -1.30
C ASN A 375 -18.48 -16.99 -2.48
N PRO A 376 -17.33 -17.65 -2.66
CA PRO A 376 -17.11 -18.53 -3.79
C PRO A 376 -18.00 -19.80 -3.73
N ASP A 377 -18.46 -20.24 -4.91
CA ASP A 377 -19.24 -21.48 -5.10
C ASP A 377 -18.41 -22.75 -4.84
N GLY A 378 -17.08 -22.61 -4.79
CA GLY A 378 -16.18 -23.69 -4.41
C GLY A 378 -14.80 -23.19 -3.97
N LEU A 379 -14.27 -23.80 -2.90
CA LEU A 379 -12.94 -23.52 -2.36
C LEU A 379 -12.11 -24.82 -2.33
N THR A 380 -10.90 -24.76 -2.89
CA THR A 380 -9.92 -25.84 -2.77
C THR A 380 -8.85 -25.44 -1.76
N LEU A 381 -8.86 -26.10 -0.61
CA LEU A 381 -7.94 -25.89 0.50
C LEU A 381 -6.83 -26.95 0.46
N LEU A 382 -5.58 -26.52 0.33
CA LEU A 382 -4.42 -27.41 0.39
C LEU A 382 -3.66 -27.15 1.69
N VAL A 383 -3.30 -28.23 2.39
CA VAL A 383 -2.55 -28.14 3.65
C VAL A 383 -1.33 -29.04 3.68
N ASP A 384 -0.27 -28.57 4.34
CA ASP A 384 1.00 -29.29 4.51
C ASP A 384 0.84 -30.57 5.37
N MET A 385 0.39 -30.40 6.62
CA MET A 385 0.15 -31.50 7.54
C MET A 385 -1.35 -31.65 7.82
N GLY A 386 -1.89 -32.85 7.59
CA GLY A 386 -3.29 -33.16 7.87
C GLY A 386 -3.62 -33.10 9.38
N SER A 387 -4.88 -32.81 9.70
CA SER A 387 -5.48 -32.66 11.05
C SER A 387 -5.64 -31.23 11.59
N LEU A 388 -6.26 -30.35 10.80
CA LEU A 388 -6.80 -29.06 11.23
C LEU A 388 -8.35 -29.09 11.26
N SER A 389 -8.94 -30.09 11.92
CA SER A 389 -10.40 -30.33 11.92
C SER A 389 -11.23 -29.09 12.31
N LYS A 390 -10.75 -28.33 13.30
CA LYS A 390 -11.38 -27.06 13.73
C LYS A 390 -11.36 -26.01 12.62
N LEU A 391 -10.22 -25.84 11.93
CA LEU A 391 -10.08 -24.93 10.79
C LEU A 391 -11.03 -25.30 9.66
N TYR A 392 -11.08 -26.58 9.29
CA TYR A 392 -11.95 -27.06 8.21
C TYR A 392 -13.42 -26.80 8.50
N SER A 393 -13.88 -27.12 9.71
CA SER A 393 -15.27 -26.88 10.12
C SER A 393 -15.63 -25.39 10.12
N SER A 394 -14.68 -24.56 10.54
CA SER A 394 -14.83 -23.10 10.59
C SER A 394 -14.91 -22.47 9.19
N ILE A 395 -14.01 -22.86 8.29
CA ILE A 395 -13.99 -22.41 6.89
C ILE A 395 -15.27 -22.85 6.18
N LYS A 396 -15.70 -24.10 6.40
CA LYS A 396 -16.93 -24.63 5.80
C LYS A 396 -18.18 -23.86 6.21
N ASN A 397 -18.27 -23.42 7.46
CA ASN A 397 -19.42 -22.64 7.93
C ASN A 397 -19.46 -21.22 7.34
N ALA A 398 -18.32 -20.69 6.91
CA ALA A 398 -18.22 -19.38 6.25
C ALA A 398 -18.46 -19.46 4.73
N LEU A 399 -18.38 -20.65 4.14
CA LEU A 399 -18.53 -20.87 2.72
C LEU A 399 -19.98 -21.23 2.36
N GLN A 400 -20.50 -20.68 1.25
CA GLN A 400 -21.81 -21.08 0.71
C GLN A 400 -21.71 -22.32 -0.20
N GLY A 401 -20.56 -22.50 -0.83
CA GLY A 401 -20.26 -23.57 -1.77
C GLY A 401 -19.54 -24.80 -1.21
N ASP A 402 -18.96 -25.58 -2.10
CA ASP A 402 -18.27 -26.84 -1.79
C ASP A 402 -16.81 -26.61 -1.34
N LEU A 403 -16.35 -27.39 -0.36
CA LEU A 403 -14.96 -27.35 0.15
C LEU A 403 -14.22 -28.65 -0.22
N LEU A 404 -13.15 -28.54 -0.99
CA LEU A 404 -12.22 -29.63 -1.29
C LEU A 404 -10.98 -29.47 -0.41
N ILE A 405 -10.60 -30.52 0.31
CA ILE A 405 -9.41 -30.53 1.16
C ILE A 405 -8.40 -31.49 0.55
N VAL A 406 -7.18 -31.01 0.36
CA VAL A 406 -6.06 -31.79 -0.16
C VAL A 406 -4.93 -31.72 0.86
N ASP A 407 -4.61 -32.86 1.46
CA ASP A 407 -3.49 -33.00 2.39
C ASP A 407 -2.17 -33.19 1.61
N ASN A 408 -1.04 -32.99 2.28
CA ASN A 408 0.32 -33.15 1.73
C ASN A 408 0.63 -32.13 0.61
N LEU A 409 0.47 -30.84 0.94
CA LEU A 409 0.78 -29.73 0.04
C LEU A 409 2.21 -29.82 -0.50
N THR A 410 2.33 -30.00 -1.81
CA THR A 410 3.58 -29.90 -2.56
C THR A 410 3.38 -28.96 -3.75
N THR A 411 4.46 -28.33 -4.22
CA THR A 411 4.41 -27.44 -5.40
C THR A 411 3.82 -28.14 -6.62
N SER A 412 4.10 -29.43 -6.83
CA SER A 412 3.57 -30.21 -7.95
C SER A 412 2.05 -30.42 -7.87
N ILE A 413 1.51 -30.70 -6.67
CA ILE A 413 0.06 -30.87 -6.48
C ILE A 413 -0.64 -29.52 -6.63
N ALA A 414 -0.09 -28.46 -6.03
CA ALA A 414 -0.63 -27.12 -6.16
C ALA A 414 -0.63 -26.64 -7.63
N LEU A 415 0.42 -26.93 -8.39
CA LEU A 415 0.49 -26.58 -9.81
C LEU A 415 -0.54 -27.35 -10.66
N ASP A 416 -0.67 -28.66 -10.46
CA ASP A 416 -1.67 -29.47 -11.18
C ASP A 416 -3.11 -28.98 -10.91
N ILE A 417 -3.45 -28.71 -9.65
CA ILE A 417 -4.75 -28.14 -9.29
C ILE A 417 -4.89 -26.73 -9.88
N GLY A 418 -3.84 -25.92 -9.83
CA GLY A 418 -3.91 -24.55 -10.33
C GLY A 418 -4.13 -24.46 -11.84
N LEU A 419 -3.49 -25.34 -12.62
CA LEU A 419 -3.75 -25.47 -14.06
C LEU A 419 -5.19 -25.91 -14.34
N LYS A 420 -5.74 -26.83 -13.53
CA LYS A 420 -7.15 -27.25 -13.65
C LYS A 420 -8.13 -26.12 -13.32
N ILE A 421 -7.84 -25.32 -12.29
CA ILE A 421 -8.63 -24.13 -11.94
C ILE A 421 -8.56 -23.10 -13.08
N LYS A 422 -7.36 -22.80 -13.61
CA LYS A 422 -7.15 -21.91 -14.76
C LYS A 422 -7.95 -22.35 -15.98
N ASN A 423 -7.99 -23.66 -16.24
CA ASN A 423 -8.71 -24.24 -17.37
C ASN A 423 -10.21 -24.49 -17.09
N ARG A 424 -10.74 -24.01 -15.96
CA ARG A 424 -12.16 -24.14 -15.57
C ARG A 424 -12.67 -25.58 -15.55
N VAL A 425 -11.81 -26.50 -15.15
CA VAL A 425 -12.22 -27.89 -14.97
C VAL A 425 -13.25 -27.95 -13.84
N PRO A 426 -14.39 -28.64 -14.01
CA PRO A 426 -15.42 -28.72 -12.98
C PRO A 426 -14.87 -29.24 -11.65
N PHE A 427 -15.34 -28.64 -10.54
CA PHE A 427 -14.88 -28.95 -9.18
C PHE A 427 -14.85 -30.45 -8.87
N LYS A 428 -15.90 -31.17 -9.25
CA LYS A 428 -16.02 -32.63 -9.03
C LYS A 428 -14.91 -33.41 -9.74
N THR A 429 -14.58 -33.03 -10.97
CA THR A 429 -13.51 -33.66 -11.75
C THR A 429 -12.13 -33.35 -11.18
N ILE A 430 -11.92 -32.14 -10.63
CA ILE A 430 -10.69 -31.81 -9.90
C ILE A 430 -10.56 -32.69 -8.66
N ALA A 431 -11.65 -32.85 -7.90
CA ALA A 431 -11.67 -33.70 -6.72
C ALA A 431 -11.33 -35.15 -7.09
N GLU A 432 -12.02 -35.74 -8.07
CA GLU A 432 -11.84 -37.12 -8.54
C GLU A 432 -10.43 -37.41 -9.08
N ASN A 433 -9.89 -36.52 -9.90
CA ASN A 433 -8.54 -36.71 -10.48
C ASN A 433 -7.44 -36.62 -9.41
N SER A 434 -7.67 -35.82 -8.36
CA SER A 434 -6.73 -35.67 -7.25
C SER A 434 -6.67 -36.92 -6.36
N LEU A 435 -7.64 -37.83 -6.46
CA LEU A 435 -7.70 -39.06 -5.65
C LEU A 435 -6.72 -40.13 -6.09
N SER A 436 -6.30 -40.09 -7.36
CA SER A 436 -5.51 -41.14 -7.99
C SER A 436 -4.01 -41.12 -7.63
N LYS A 437 -3.53 -40.08 -6.94
CA LYS A 437 -2.08 -39.81 -6.70
C LYS A 437 -1.67 -39.73 -5.22
N ASN A 438 -2.04 -40.69 -4.38
CA ASN A 438 -1.67 -40.73 -2.94
C ASN A 438 -2.21 -39.57 -2.09
N ILE A 439 -3.51 -39.26 -2.25
CA ILE A 439 -4.23 -38.33 -1.38
C ILE A 439 -5.27 -39.13 -0.58
N LYS A 440 -5.20 -39.07 0.76
CA LYS A 440 -6.26 -39.61 1.62
C LYS A 440 -7.48 -38.73 1.49
N LEU A 441 -8.52 -39.25 0.85
CA LEU A 441 -9.85 -38.68 0.96
C LEU A 441 -10.38 -38.83 2.38
N LYS A 442 -10.70 -37.70 3.02
CA LYS A 442 -12.00 -37.61 3.69
C LYS A 442 -12.92 -36.87 2.74
N PRO A 443 -13.75 -37.56 1.93
CA PRO A 443 -14.80 -36.91 1.19
C PRO A 443 -15.86 -36.55 2.23
N SER A 444 -15.70 -35.44 2.94
CA SER A 444 -16.87 -34.82 3.54
C SER A 444 -17.57 -34.05 2.43
N ILE A 445 -18.26 -34.77 1.54
CA ILE A 445 -19.43 -34.23 0.83
C ILE A 445 -20.50 -34.01 1.90
N LEU A 446 -20.26 -33.07 2.81
CA LEU A 446 -21.29 -32.53 3.65
C LEU A 446 -22.01 -31.52 2.75
N LYS A 447 -22.91 -32.02 1.90
CA LYS A 447 -23.90 -31.22 1.18
C LYS A 447 -24.36 -30.12 2.14
N ALA A 448 -24.34 -28.88 1.67
CA ALA A 448 -24.98 -27.78 2.38
C ALA A 448 -26.34 -28.29 2.86
N SER A 449 -26.51 -28.42 4.18
CA SER A 449 -27.81 -28.74 4.75
C SER A 449 -28.73 -27.66 4.23
N GLN A 450 -29.68 -28.06 3.36
CA GLN A 450 -30.81 -27.23 2.99
C GLN A 450 -31.26 -26.57 4.28
N LYS A 451 -31.18 -25.22 4.33
CA LYS A 451 -31.96 -24.47 5.31
C LYS A 451 -33.39 -24.93 5.05
N GLN A 452 -33.87 -25.87 5.89
CA GLN A 452 -35.29 -26.06 6.07
C GLN A 452 -35.81 -24.65 6.29
N LYS A 453 -36.76 -24.23 5.45
CA LYS A 453 -37.56 -23.05 5.72
C LYS A 453 -38.09 -23.24 7.14
N THR A 454 -37.44 -22.63 8.12
CA THR A 454 -38.03 -22.38 9.42
C THR A 454 -39.13 -21.40 9.14
N SER A 455 -40.32 -21.94 8.88
CA SER A 455 -41.57 -21.21 9.01
C SER A 455 -41.59 -20.65 10.42
N LEU A 456 -41.26 -19.37 10.54
CA LEU A 456 -41.43 -18.60 11.75
C LEU A 456 -42.95 -18.56 12.03
N PHE A 457 -43.44 -19.45 12.87
CA PHE A 457 -44.77 -19.32 13.45
C PHE A 457 -44.70 -18.23 14.51
N LEU A 458 -44.92 -16.98 14.10
CA LEU A 458 -45.30 -15.90 15.00
C LEU A 458 -46.72 -16.19 15.50
N VAL A 459 -46.81 -16.83 16.66
CA VAL A 459 -48.04 -16.86 17.45
C VAL A 459 -48.16 -15.51 18.14
N CYS A 460 -48.94 -14.60 17.55
CA CYS A 460 -49.41 -13.39 18.21
C CYS A 460 -50.88 -13.60 18.60
N PRO A 461 -51.24 -13.58 19.90
CA PRO A 461 -52.62 -13.73 20.32
C PRO A 461 -53.33 -12.37 20.24
N ALA A 462 -54.03 -12.10 19.13
CA ALA A 462 -55.30 -11.37 19.07
C ALA A 462 -55.66 -10.95 17.63
N TRP A 463 -56.88 -11.36 17.24
CA TRP A 463 -57.76 -10.73 16.23
C TRP A 463 -57.41 -10.84 14.73
N ALA A 464 -57.98 -11.88 14.13
CA ALA A 464 -58.72 -11.93 12.86
C ALA A 464 -58.51 -10.79 11.83
N TYR A 465 -57.90 -11.13 10.68
CA TYR A 465 -58.59 -11.18 9.37
C TYR A 465 -57.65 -11.77 8.29
N ARG A 466 -58.18 -12.72 7.50
CA ARG A 466 -57.49 -13.40 6.39
C ARG A 466 -57.31 -12.46 5.18
N LYS A 467 -56.10 -12.38 4.61
CA LYS A 467 -55.92 -12.23 3.15
C LYS A 467 -54.57 -12.81 2.71
N LYS A 468 -54.62 -13.85 1.87
CA LYS A 468 -53.47 -14.43 1.15
C LYS A 468 -53.03 -13.43 0.08
N LEU A 469 -51.76 -13.02 0.09
CA LEU A 469 -51.09 -12.40 -1.05
C LEU A 469 -49.88 -13.26 -1.43
N LYS A 470 -50.02 -13.95 -2.56
CA LYS A 470 -48.91 -14.50 -3.35
C LYS A 470 -48.23 -13.31 -4.01
N ILE A 471 -46.91 -13.20 -3.94
CA ILE A 471 -46.13 -12.46 -4.93
C ILE A 471 -44.95 -13.33 -5.36
N SER A 472 -44.86 -13.40 -6.69
CA SER A 472 -43.92 -14.02 -7.61
C SER A 472 -42.46 -13.66 -7.38
#